data_AF-A0A1H3PJ48-F1
#
_entry.id   AF-A0A1H3PJ48-F1
#
_cell.length_a   1.000
_cell.length_b   1.000
_cell.length_c   1.000
_cell.angle_alpha   90.00
_cell.angle_beta   90.00
_cell.angle_gamma   90.00
#
_symmetry.space_group_name_H-M   'P 1'
#
loop_
_entity.id
_entity.type
_entity.pdbx_description
1 polymer ?
#
loop_
_entity_poly.entity_id
_entity_poly.type
_entity_poly.pdbx_seq_one_letter_code
_entity_poly.pdbx_strand_id
1 'polypeptide(L)'
;MAIDENLVQAVWEKGRGMLEQDISEWRKDQCGAWINRQQYNNAKSEYGWKIVNVKPGSPDSLENLQPFHWNNDFDIANDKPHCRVTADRTGLLPTQDIDMPHNTSA
;
A
#
# COMPACT_ATOMS: atom_id res chain seq x y z
N MET A 1 16.68 -8.14 11.93
CA MET A 1 15.38 -8.27 12.62
C MET A 1 14.46 -9.09 11.73
N ALA A 2 13.86 -10.14 12.25
CA ALA A 2 12.79 -10.83 11.53
C ALA A 2 11.55 -9.93 11.61
N ILE A 3 10.92 -9.65 10.47
CA ILE A 3 9.63 -8.96 10.48
C ILE A 3 8.58 -9.99 10.87
N ASP A 4 8.02 -9.88 12.07
CA ASP A 4 6.95 -10.76 12.56
C ASP A 4 5.67 -10.60 11.73
N GLU A 5 4.93 -11.67 11.51
CA GLU A 5 3.64 -11.62 10.81
C GLU A 5 2.63 -10.69 11.50
N ASN A 6 2.70 -10.57 12.82
CA ASN A 6 1.90 -9.59 13.58
C ASN A 6 2.22 -8.15 13.18
N LEU A 7 3.49 -7.83 12.91
CA LEU A 7 3.89 -6.51 12.45
C LEU A 7 3.39 -6.27 11.03
N VAL A 8 3.54 -7.26 10.14
CA VAL A 8 3.01 -7.20 8.77
C VAL A 8 1.51 -6.96 8.78
N GLN A 9 0.77 -7.69 9.62
CA GLN A 9 -0.67 -7.55 9.75
C GLN A 9 -1.05 -6.18 10.30
N ALA A 10 -0.40 -5.71 11.36
CA ALA A 10 -0.70 -4.42 11.95
C ALA A 10 -0.40 -3.24 11.00
N VAL A 11 0.65 -3.35 10.17
CA VAL A 11 0.94 -2.35 9.14
C VAL A 11 -0.07 -2.47 7.99
N TRP A 12 -0.39 -3.67 7.54
CA TRP A 12 -1.42 -3.91 6.52
C TRP A 12 -2.76 -3.28 6.90
N GLU A 13 -3.14 -3.39 8.18
CA GLU A 13 -4.38 -2.84 8.70
C GLU A 13 -4.47 -1.30 8.63
N LYS A 14 -3.35 -0.62 8.42
CA LYS A 14 -3.31 0.84 8.16
C LYS A 14 -3.60 1.21 6.71
N GLY A 15 -3.52 0.26 5.79
CA GLY A 15 -3.85 0.48 4.39
C GLY A 15 -5.34 0.80 4.22
N ARG A 16 -5.67 1.59 3.21
CA ARG A 16 -7.06 2.02 2.97
C ARG A 16 -7.85 0.91 2.28
N GLY A 17 -8.73 0.25 3.02
CA GLY A 17 -9.72 -0.66 2.45
C GLY A 17 -10.79 0.10 1.66
N MET A 18 -11.31 -0.50 0.59
CA MET A 18 -12.48 0.00 -0.15
C MET A 18 -13.60 -1.03 -0.01
N LEU A 19 -14.83 -0.57 0.23
CA LEU A 19 -16.00 -1.44 0.42
C LEU A 19 -16.34 -2.28 -0.82
N GLU A 20 -15.88 -1.83 -1.99
CA GLU A 20 -16.06 -2.48 -3.29
C GLU A 20 -15.13 -3.70 -3.49
N GLN A 21 -14.21 -3.96 -2.56
CA GLN A 21 -13.25 -5.05 -2.63
C GLN A 21 -13.12 -5.74 -1.26
N ASP A 22 -12.62 -6.98 -1.24
CA ASP A 22 -12.32 -7.64 0.02
C ASP A 22 -11.17 -6.92 0.74
N ILE A 23 -11.47 -6.24 1.85
CA ILE A 23 -10.51 -5.43 2.61
C ILE A 23 -9.44 -6.25 3.34
N SER A 24 -9.62 -7.58 3.41
CA SER A 24 -8.63 -8.49 3.99
C SER A 24 -7.55 -8.81 2.97
N GLU A 25 -7.92 -8.91 1.70
CA GLU A 25 -7.02 -9.20 0.58
C GLU A 25 -6.49 -7.95 -0.11
N TRP A 26 -7.33 -6.94 -0.29
CA TRP A 26 -7.07 -5.75 -1.09
C TRP A 26 -7.15 -4.47 -0.28
N ARG A 27 -6.11 -3.66 -0.37
CA ARG A 27 -6.07 -2.31 0.22
C ARG A 27 -5.34 -1.37 -0.71
N LYS A 28 -5.41 -0.08 -0.40
CA LYS A 28 -4.63 0.96 -1.06
C LYS A 28 -3.57 1.52 -0.14
N ASP A 29 -2.43 1.85 -0.71
CA ASP A 29 -1.42 2.65 -0.02
C ASP A 29 -1.84 4.12 0.09
N GLN A 30 -0.98 4.94 0.70
CA GLN A 30 -1.22 6.38 0.87
C GLN A 30 -1.31 7.12 -0.48
N CYS A 31 -0.59 6.65 -1.50
CA CYS A 31 -0.69 7.17 -2.87
C CYS A 31 -1.97 6.72 -3.59
N GLY A 32 -2.65 5.71 -3.07
CA GLY A 32 -3.87 5.16 -3.66
C GLY A 32 -3.62 4.02 -4.64
N ALA A 33 -2.41 3.49 -4.77
CA ALA A 33 -2.10 2.25 -5.47
C ALA A 33 -2.65 1.04 -4.73
N TRP A 34 -3.18 0.09 -5.49
CA TRP A 34 -3.65 -1.18 -4.97
C TRP A 34 -2.48 -2.07 -4.52
N ILE A 35 -2.65 -2.67 -3.36
CA ILE A 35 -1.73 -3.61 -2.77
C ILE A 35 -2.51 -4.85 -2.35
N ASN A 36 -1.88 -6.02 -2.41
CA ASN A 36 -2.51 -7.28 -2.06
C ASN A 36 -1.79 -7.94 -0.87
N ARG A 37 -2.56 -8.37 0.15
CA ARG A 37 -2.02 -8.95 1.39
C ARG A 37 -1.09 -10.14 1.16
N GLN A 38 -1.36 -10.95 0.14
CA GLN A 38 -0.56 -12.14 -0.21
C GLN A 38 0.73 -11.78 -0.96
N GLN A 39 0.83 -10.57 -1.50
CA GLN A 39 1.98 -10.08 -2.27
C GLN A 39 2.97 -9.28 -1.40
N TYR A 40 2.98 -9.55 -0.10
CA TYR A 40 3.92 -8.92 0.83
C TYR A 40 5.37 -9.27 0.44
N ASN A 41 6.21 -8.23 0.34
CA ASN A 41 7.61 -8.33 -0.07
C ASN A 41 7.83 -8.92 -1.48
N ASN A 42 6.82 -8.85 -2.36
CA ASN A 42 6.92 -9.32 -3.75
C ASN A 42 7.00 -8.16 -4.75
N ALA A 43 8.21 -7.62 -4.97
CA ALA A 43 8.44 -6.53 -5.92
C ALA A 43 8.26 -6.91 -7.41
N LYS A 44 8.01 -8.19 -7.71
CA LYS A 44 7.71 -8.65 -9.09
C LYS A 44 6.23 -8.60 -9.43
N SER A 45 5.37 -8.41 -8.44
CA SER A 45 3.92 -8.36 -8.61
C SER A 45 3.45 -6.92 -8.80
N GLU A 46 2.43 -6.70 -9.63
CA GLU A 46 1.76 -5.41 -9.78
C GLU A 46 1.10 -4.92 -8.47
N TYR A 47 0.83 -5.84 -7.54
CA TYR A 47 0.22 -5.55 -6.24
C TYR A 47 1.19 -5.76 -5.08
N GLY A 48 2.48 -5.89 -5.40
CA GLY A 48 3.54 -6.05 -4.44
C GLY A 48 3.61 -4.87 -3.49
N TRP A 49 3.84 -5.14 -2.21
CA TRP A 49 3.94 -4.06 -1.23
C TRP A 49 5.03 -4.34 -0.20
N LYS A 50 5.48 -3.25 0.40
CA LYS A 50 6.54 -3.23 1.40
C LYS A 50 6.12 -2.33 2.56
N ILE A 51 6.77 -2.52 3.68
CA ILE A 51 6.60 -1.65 4.85
C ILE A 51 7.58 -0.49 4.70
N VAL A 52 7.06 0.74 4.75
CA VAL A 52 7.85 1.97 4.66
C VAL A 52 7.72 2.74 5.96
N ASN A 53 8.84 3.26 6.45
CA ASN A 53 8.85 4.18 7.56
C ASN A 53 8.55 5.60 7.04
N VAL A 54 7.51 6.23 7.54
CA VAL A 54 7.06 7.56 7.11
C VAL A 54 7.41 8.68 8.09
N LYS A 55 8.02 8.38 9.24
CA LYS A 55 8.40 9.41 10.22
C LYS A 55 9.86 9.35 10.64
N PRO A 56 10.52 10.51 10.84
CA PRO A 56 11.85 10.54 11.44
C PRO A 56 11.74 10.18 12.93
N GLY A 57 12.51 9.18 13.37
CA GLY A 57 12.44 8.64 14.72
C GLY A 57 12.82 7.16 14.77
N SER A 58 12.20 6.38 15.66
CA SER A 58 12.40 4.92 15.72
C SER A 58 11.84 4.26 14.46
N PRO A 59 12.67 3.59 13.65
CA PRO A 59 12.24 2.89 12.44
C PRO A 59 11.40 1.64 12.74
N ASP A 60 11.41 1.17 13.99
CA ASP A 60 10.73 -0.06 14.42
C ASP A 60 9.36 0.18 15.06
N SER A 61 8.98 1.43 15.29
CA SER A 61 7.70 1.74 15.92
C SER A 61 6.56 1.57 14.91
N LEU A 62 5.62 0.65 15.20
CA LEU A 62 4.45 0.38 14.35
C LEU A 62 3.75 1.66 13.89
N GLU A 63 3.60 2.65 14.76
CA GLU A 63 3.02 3.97 14.48
C GLU A 63 3.66 4.72 13.31
N ASN A 64 4.97 4.55 13.08
CA ASN A 64 5.72 5.18 12.00
C ASN A 64 5.73 4.35 10.71
N LEU A 65 5.25 3.10 10.77
CA LEU A 65 5.21 2.20 9.63
C LEU A 65 3.89 2.32 8.88
N GLN A 66 3.98 2.34 7.56
CA GLN A 66 2.84 2.36 6.64
C GLN A 66 3.03 1.32 5.53
N PRO A 67 1.93 0.72 5.03
CA PRO A 67 1.99 -0.15 3.87
C PRO A 67 2.08 0.71 2.61
N PHE A 68 3.11 0.47 1.81
CA PHE A 68 3.33 1.16 0.53
C PHE A 68 3.50 0.15 -0.59
N HIS A 69 3.01 0.49 -1.78
CA HIS A 69 3.32 -0.31 -2.97
C HIS A 69 4.84 -0.39 -3.17
N TRP A 70 5.37 -1.50 -3.69
CA TRP A 70 6.82 -1.72 -3.78
C TRP A 70 7.57 -0.62 -4.55
N ASN A 71 6.91 -0.05 -5.56
CA ASN A 71 7.42 1.03 -6.40
C ASN A 71 7.15 2.43 -5.82
N ASN A 72 6.32 2.57 -4.79
CA ASN A 72 6.12 3.84 -4.09
C ASN A 72 7.11 3.93 -2.94
N ASP A 73 7.46 5.17 -2.60
CA ASP A 73 8.39 5.48 -1.53
C ASP A 73 7.86 6.63 -0.68
N PHE A 74 8.52 6.92 0.44
CA PHE A 74 8.21 8.08 1.27
C PHE A 74 9.48 8.85 1.58
N ASP A 75 9.46 10.14 1.30
CA ASP A 75 10.53 11.07 1.67
C ASP A 75 10.30 11.58 3.09
N ILE A 76 11.01 10.96 4.03
CA ILE A 76 10.97 11.29 5.45
C ILE A 76 11.50 12.70 5.72
N ALA A 77 12.46 13.19 4.92
CA ALA A 77 13.07 14.50 5.12
C ALA A 77 12.11 15.63 4.73
N ASN A 78 11.26 15.40 3.73
CA ASN A 78 10.29 16.36 3.23
C ASN A 78 8.85 16.08 3.71
N ASP A 79 8.62 15.03 4.49
CA ASP A 79 7.30 14.55 4.94
C ASP A 79 6.33 14.33 3.77
N LYS A 80 6.81 13.74 2.67
CA LYS A 80 6.03 13.61 1.42
C LYS A 80 6.10 12.20 0.83
N PRO A 81 4.96 11.60 0.41
CA PRO A 81 4.96 10.36 -0.33
C PRO A 81 5.45 10.57 -1.78
N HIS A 82 6.32 9.68 -2.24
CA HIS A 82 6.77 9.57 -3.62
C HIS A 82 5.94 8.50 -4.33
N CYS A 83 4.86 8.95 -4.95
CA CYS A 83 3.92 8.11 -5.68
C CYS A 83 4.44 7.91 -7.10
N ARG A 84 5.00 6.72 -7.40
CA ARG A 84 5.35 6.32 -8.77
C ARG A 84 4.22 5.56 -9.46
N VAL A 85 3.39 4.90 -8.66
CA VAL A 85 2.19 4.21 -9.12
C VAL A 85 1.00 4.63 -8.28
N THR A 86 -0.17 4.66 -8.91
CA THR A 86 -1.46 4.91 -8.27
C THR A 86 -2.50 3.97 -8.85
N ALA A 87 -3.62 3.76 -8.17
CA ALA A 87 -4.70 2.98 -8.76
C ALA A 87 -5.20 3.68 -10.01
N ASP A 88 -5.23 2.96 -11.12
CA ASP A 88 -5.93 3.40 -12.30
C ASP A 88 -7.42 3.51 -11.96
N ARG A 89 -7.97 4.71 -12.09
CA ARG A 89 -9.41 4.95 -12.00
C ARG A 89 -9.96 5.46 -13.33
N THR A 90 -9.20 5.29 -14.40
CA THR A 90 -9.47 5.89 -15.69
C THR A 90 -10.58 5.08 -16.36
N GLY A 91 -11.83 5.56 -16.23
CA GLY A 91 -13.00 4.91 -16.83
C GLY A 91 -13.90 4.13 -15.88
N LEU A 92 -13.66 4.18 -14.56
CA LEU A 92 -14.56 3.56 -13.58
C LEU A 92 -15.74 4.49 -13.29
N LEU A 93 -16.92 4.10 -13.77
CA LEU A 93 -18.18 4.67 -13.30
C LEU A 93 -18.38 4.26 -11.82
N PRO A 94 -18.99 5.12 -10.97
CA PRO A 94 -19.18 4.86 -9.53
C PRO A 94 -20.09 3.66 -9.19
N THR A 95 -20.56 2.92 -10.20
CA THR A 95 -21.49 1.79 -10.07
C THR A 95 -20.96 0.50 -10.67
N GLN A 96 -19.73 0.48 -11.21
CA GLN A 96 -19.15 -0.75 -11.75
C GLN A 96 -18.28 -1.41 -10.68
N ASP A 97 -18.63 -2.65 -10.38
CA ASP A 97 -17.76 -3.57 -9.66
C ASP A 97 -16.39 -3.59 -10.36
N ILE A 98 -15.33 -3.30 -9.62
CA ILE A 98 -13.97 -3.37 -10.16
C ILE A 98 -13.63 -4.86 -10.22
N ASP A 99 -13.87 -5.50 -11.37
CA ASP A 99 -13.57 -6.92 -11.58
C ASP A 99 -12.10 -7.25 -11.24
N MET A 100 -11.18 -6.30 -11.51
CA MET A 100 -9.79 -6.39 -11.08
C MET A 100 -9.17 -5.01 -10.80
N PRO A 101 -8.59 -4.77 -9.61
CA PRO A 101 -7.90 -3.52 -9.32
C PRO A 101 -6.66 -3.38 -10.21
N HIS A 102 -6.46 -2.24 -10.87
CA HIS A 102 -5.26 -1.99 -11.68
C HIS A 102 -4.43 -0.84 -11.14
N ASN A 103 -3.11 -0.97 -11.26
CA ASN A 103 -2.16 0.10 -10.96
C ASN A 103 -1.61 0.70 -12.26
N THR A 104 -1.54 2.02 -12.32
CA THR A 104 -0.91 2.75 -13.42
C THR A 104 0.22 3.63 -12.88
N SER A 105 1.16 3.99 -13.75
CA SER A 105 2.22 4.93 -13.40
C SER A 105 1.63 6.31 -13.14
N ALA A 106 2.04 6.93 -12.03
CA ALA A 106 1.57 8.24 -11.57
C ALA A 106 2.22 9.40 -12.34
#